data_AF-A0A2H5ZA42-F1
#
_entry.id   AF-A0A2H5ZA42-F1
#
_cell.length_a   1.000
_cell.length_b   1.000
_cell.length_c   1.000
_cell.angle_alpha   90.00
_cell.angle_beta   90.00
_cell.angle_gamma   90.00
#
_symmetry.space_group_name_H-M   'P 1'
#
loop_
_entity.id
_entity.type
_entity.pdbx_description
1 polymer ?
#
loop_
_entity_poly.entity_id
_entity_poly.type
_entity_poly.pdbx_seq_one_letter_code
_entity_poly.pdbx_strand_id
1 'polypeptide(L)'
;MVRTVAAALLLALAVAALPPRAHAQSWPETCGTHGPFDFDTYEALDSRGTYNLAIQLAAEGKFFTAPYRTPAGETVDFSYPGVEQGPRGARLPPDPSVRVPPTIVRSIVWVESSYQMASGSVPWGGVGPALRSFDCGFGLGQVTTGMANTTGTPSAKQVLSGTHFVFNLAESVRILVSKWNAAPEYRPVAGTGDPAALEDWYFAIWSYNGFAWSNHPLNPERDPWRGEVYHCLDPEGPGYSWFGYGDYTYPERVYGCMRYPPKRDGQRMWEPVEFAMPRFDQPDVASAFAAENWLECALYLRCEAMDYPTTIPELGVEPHPDPSPPADPALGAALLGTPRLAVEGPASAILQTSPDGTSESVTLSVRNTGAWIGPFRVRTSAPWLRVRHPNDPVGRTLDGGVAIGSETRVVVSGAQTTAGYVSVLLVDIDRALQPQGVAHGTVWVEPLFGEGVPFRLDITAVKSGALPNQRIVIPGLAR
;
A
#
# COMPACT_ATOMS: atom_id res chain seq x y z
N MET A 1 -10.16 49.66 -39.63
CA MET A 1 -9.50 49.55 -38.32
C MET A 1 -10.49 48.88 -37.37
N VAL A 2 -10.75 47.58 -37.51
CA VAL A 2 -10.00 46.45 -36.93
C VAL A 2 -9.65 46.68 -35.46
N ARG A 3 -10.53 46.25 -34.56
CA ARG A 3 -10.26 45.28 -33.47
C ARG A 3 -11.56 44.97 -32.72
N THR A 4 -12.38 44.13 -33.35
CA THR A 4 -13.26 43.19 -32.67
C THR A 4 -12.37 42.17 -31.95
N VAL A 5 -12.54 42.01 -30.63
CA VAL A 5 -11.96 40.88 -29.90
C VAL A 5 -13.10 40.08 -29.31
N ALA A 6 -13.21 38.87 -29.84
CA ALA A 6 -14.11 37.80 -29.47
C ALA A 6 -14.14 37.57 -27.95
N ALA A 7 -15.34 37.72 -27.37
CA ALA A 7 -15.66 37.27 -26.03
C ALA A 7 -16.89 36.33 -26.12
N ALA A 8 -16.74 35.22 -26.84
CA ALA A 8 -17.72 34.13 -26.86
C ALA A 8 -17.16 32.96 -27.67
N LEU A 9 -16.23 32.17 -27.10
CA LEU A 9 -15.90 30.78 -27.48
C LEU A 9 -14.63 30.33 -26.77
N LEU A 10 -14.64 30.18 -25.44
CA LEU A 10 -13.59 29.46 -24.68
C LEU A 10 -14.13 28.97 -23.32
N LEU A 11 -15.40 28.53 -23.28
CA LEU A 11 -15.99 27.90 -22.08
C LEU A 11 -16.27 26.39 -22.30
N ALA A 12 -15.41 25.74 -23.08
CA ALA A 12 -15.40 24.30 -23.26
C ALA A 12 -13.97 23.88 -23.57
N LEU A 13 -13.16 23.68 -22.53
CA LEU A 13 -11.86 22.96 -22.47
C LEU A 13 -11.02 23.52 -21.31
N ALA A 14 -11.51 23.32 -20.08
CA ALA A 14 -10.70 23.44 -18.88
C ALA A 14 -10.95 22.27 -17.91
N VAL A 15 -11.27 21.09 -18.46
CA VAL A 15 -10.79 19.84 -17.85
C VAL A 15 -9.31 19.77 -18.24
N ALA A 16 -8.51 20.63 -17.61
CA ALA A 16 -7.07 20.51 -17.69
C ALA A 16 -6.72 19.26 -16.89
N ALA A 17 -6.53 18.19 -17.65
CA ALA A 17 -5.73 17.03 -17.32
C ALA A 17 -4.78 17.33 -16.15
N LEU A 18 -5.10 16.78 -14.98
CA LEU A 18 -4.04 16.41 -14.05
C LEU A 18 -3.08 15.56 -14.89
N PRO A 19 -1.76 15.87 -14.91
CA PRO A 19 -0.83 15.00 -15.59
C PRO A 19 -1.04 13.60 -15.03
N PRO A 20 -1.11 12.54 -15.86
CA PRO A 20 -1.01 11.19 -15.33
C PRO A 20 0.21 11.20 -14.43
N ARG A 21 0.04 10.84 -13.15
CA ARG A 21 1.18 10.66 -12.24
C ARG A 21 2.13 9.71 -12.95
N ALA A 22 3.16 10.26 -13.57
CA ALA A 22 4.18 9.50 -14.25
C ALA A 22 4.72 8.52 -13.21
N HIS A 23 4.92 7.26 -13.62
CA HIS A 23 5.65 6.28 -12.81
C HIS A 23 6.84 6.98 -12.19
N ALA A 24 6.77 7.24 -10.88
CA ALA A 24 7.86 7.89 -10.18
C ALA A 24 9.07 7.00 -10.38
N GLN A 25 10.16 7.57 -10.93
CA GLN A 25 11.44 6.88 -11.02
C GLN A 25 11.79 6.39 -9.62
N SER A 26 11.63 5.08 -9.39
CA SER A 26 12.08 4.43 -8.17
C SER A 26 13.60 4.52 -8.18
N TRP A 27 14.18 5.15 -7.17
CA TRP A 27 15.62 5.08 -6.96
C TRP A 27 15.92 3.63 -6.55
N PRO A 28 16.68 2.84 -7.34
CA PRO A 28 16.83 1.40 -7.06
C PRO A 28 17.27 1.12 -5.62
N GLU A 29 18.13 1.98 -5.06
CA GLU A 29 18.67 1.85 -3.70
C GLU A 29 17.61 1.91 -2.60
N THR A 30 16.54 2.74 -2.74
CA THR A 30 15.48 2.84 -1.73
C THR A 30 14.59 1.60 -1.69
N CYS A 31 14.53 0.89 -2.81
CA CYS A 31 13.73 -0.31 -3.00
C CYS A 31 14.50 -1.62 -2.71
N GLY A 32 15.77 -1.53 -2.31
CA GLY A 32 16.65 -2.68 -2.09
C GLY A 32 17.57 -2.97 -3.29
N THR A 33 18.59 -3.80 -3.06
CA THR A 33 19.68 -4.05 -4.03
C THR A 33 19.24 -4.65 -5.36
N HIS A 34 18.02 -5.19 -5.44
CA HIS A 34 17.45 -5.79 -6.65
C HIS A 34 16.38 -4.93 -7.30
N GLY A 35 16.18 -3.68 -6.85
CA GLY A 35 15.11 -2.81 -7.32
C GLY A 35 13.72 -3.25 -6.87
N PRO A 36 12.66 -2.51 -7.25
CA PRO A 36 11.32 -2.77 -6.73
C PRO A 36 10.73 -4.09 -7.24
N PHE A 37 9.93 -4.76 -6.41
CA PHE A 37 9.03 -5.83 -6.87
C PHE A 37 7.89 -5.26 -7.73
N ASP A 38 7.41 -6.06 -8.68
CA ASP A 38 6.25 -5.74 -9.51
C ASP A 38 5.06 -6.63 -9.17
N PHE A 39 3.97 -6.00 -8.74
CA PHE A 39 2.76 -6.67 -8.28
C PHE A 39 1.54 -6.17 -9.05
N ASP A 40 0.61 -7.07 -9.33
CA ASP A 40 -0.75 -6.73 -9.75
C ASP A 40 -1.75 -6.89 -8.60
N THR A 41 -2.70 -5.97 -8.51
CA THR A 41 -3.75 -5.94 -7.49
C THR A 41 -5.11 -5.65 -8.11
N TYR A 42 -6.17 -5.91 -7.35
CA TYR A 42 -7.52 -5.43 -7.63
C TYR A 42 -7.74 -4.05 -7.03
N GLU A 43 -8.39 -3.17 -7.80
CA GLU A 43 -8.87 -1.86 -7.35
C GLU A 43 -10.39 -1.95 -7.14
N ALA A 44 -10.88 -1.69 -5.92
CA ALA A 44 -12.29 -1.89 -5.60
C ALA A 44 -13.21 -0.92 -6.37
N LEU A 45 -14.30 -1.43 -6.93
CA LEU A 45 -15.26 -0.61 -7.69
C LEU A 45 -15.95 0.45 -6.83
N ASP A 46 -16.54 0.05 -5.70
CA ASP A 46 -16.97 0.97 -4.65
C ASP A 46 -15.85 1.14 -3.63
N SER A 47 -14.86 1.95 -3.99
CA SER A 47 -13.71 2.23 -3.15
C SER A 47 -14.10 2.87 -1.82
N ARG A 48 -15.16 3.70 -1.78
CA ARG A 48 -15.54 4.40 -0.55
C ARG A 48 -16.15 3.42 0.45
N GLY A 49 -17.18 2.67 0.05
CA GLY A 49 -17.82 1.69 0.92
C GLY A 49 -16.86 0.57 1.32
N THR A 50 -16.22 -0.04 0.33
CA THR A 50 -15.33 -1.21 0.54
C THR A 50 -14.14 -0.86 1.43
N TYR A 51 -13.41 0.23 1.13
CA TYR A 51 -12.21 0.56 1.90
C TYR A 51 -12.54 1.16 3.26
N ASN A 52 -13.62 1.93 3.43
CA ASN A 52 -13.99 2.37 4.78
C ASN A 52 -14.36 1.21 5.71
N LEU A 53 -15.09 0.22 5.18
CA LEU A 53 -15.40 -1.00 5.94
C LEU A 53 -14.13 -1.79 6.27
N ALA A 54 -13.24 -1.98 5.30
CA ALA A 54 -11.98 -2.67 5.49
C ALA A 54 -11.07 -1.95 6.51
N ILE A 55 -10.98 -0.62 6.44
CA ILE A 55 -10.24 0.20 7.38
C ILE A 55 -10.78 0.03 8.80
N GLN A 56 -12.10 0.08 8.98
CA GLN A 56 -12.72 -0.08 10.29
C GLN A 56 -12.44 -1.47 10.89
N LEU A 57 -12.59 -2.53 10.09
CA LEU A 57 -12.28 -3.90 10.52
C LEU A 57 -10.80 -4.10 10.84
N ALA A 58 -9.89 -3.50 10.06
CA ALA A 58 -8.45 -3.57 10.33
C ALA A 58 -8.07 -2.82 11.62
N ALA A 59 -8.61 -1.61 11.80
CA ALA A 59 -8.37 -0.77 12.97
C ALA A 59 -8.82 -1.42 14.29
N GLU A 60 -9.83 -2.30 14.23
CA GLU A 60 -10.37 -3.06 15.35
C GLU A 60 -9.86 -4.51 15.44
N GLY A 61 -8.87 -4.88 14.62
CA GLY A 61 -8.23 -6.19 14.64
C GLY A 61 -9.14 -7.36 14.24
N LYS A 62 -10.13 -7.14 13.37
CA LYS A 62 -11.17 -8.14 13.05
C LYS A 62 -10.84 -9.10 11.90
N PHE A 63 -9.68 -8.95 11.25
CA PHE A 63 -9.29 -9.85 10.14
C PHE A 63 -8.45 -11.05 10.58
N PHE A 64 -7.45 -10.83 11.42
CA PHE A 64 -6.45 -11.85 11.75
C PHE A 64 -6.19 -11.86 13.25
N THR A 65 -6.42 -13.02 13.87
CA THR A 65 -6.18 -13.23 15.31
C THR A 65 -4.89 -14.01 15.58
N ALA A 66 -4.27 -14.59 14.56
CA ALA A 66 -3.03 -15.34 14.66
C ALA A 66 -2.29 -15.38 13.30
N PRO A 67 -0.98 -15.68 13.31
CA PRO A 67 -0.26 -16.06 12.10
C PRO A 67 -0.91 -17.28 11.43
N TYR A 68 -0.77 -17.39 10.10
CA TYR A 68 -1.22 -18.56 9.35
C TYR A 68 -0.16 -19.06 8.38
N ARG A 69 -0.31 -20.31 7.94
CA ARG A 69 0.55 -20.93 6.94
C ARG A 69 -0.09 -20.85 5.57
N THR A 70 0.60 -20.25 4.61
CA THR A 70 0.15 -20.15 3.22
C THR A 70 0.06 -21.54 2.57
N PRO A 71 -0.70 -21.72 1.47
CA PRO A 71 -0.68 -22.95 0.69
C PRO A 71 0.71 -23.34 0.17
N ALA A 72 1.60 -22.36 -0.03
CA ALA A 72 3.01 -22.57 -0.38
C ALA A 72 3.89 -23.01 0.80
N GLY A 73 3.35 -23.02 2.02
CA GLY A 73 4.01 -23.51 3.22
C GLY A 73 4.83 -22.48 4.00
N GLU A 74 4.70 -21.20 3.66
CA GLU A 74 5.33 -20.08 4.36
C GLU A 74 4.42 -19.61 5.50
N THR A 75 4.96 -19.30 6.67
CA THR A 75 4.18 -18.69 7.76
C THR A 75 4.20 -17.18 7.62
N VAL A 76 3.02 -16.55 7.63
CA VAL A 76 2.87 -15.09 7.58
C VAL A 76 2.07 -14.60 8.79
N ASP A 77 2.43 -13.42 9.29
CA ASP A 77 1.75 -12.79 10.42
C ASP A 77 1.22 -11.39 10.06
N PHE A 78 -0.11 -11.29 10.09
CA PHE A 78 -0.89 -10.05 9.98
C PHE A 78 -1.82 -9.86 11.19
N SER A 79 -1.61 -10.62 12.27
CA SER A 79 -2.45 -10.55 13.48
C SER A 79 -2.43 -9.14 14.09
N TYR A 80 -3.54 -8.73 14.70
CA TYR A 80 -3.56 -7.44 15.38
C TYR A 80 -2.73 -7.49 16.68
N PRO A 81 -1.69 -6.66 16.85
CA PRO A 81 -0.73 -6.80 17.95
C PRO A 81 -1.25 -6.26 19.29
N GLY A 82 -2.37 -5.53 19.30
CA GLY A 82 -2.90 -4.86 20.48
C GLY A 82 -2.22 -3.53 20.78
N VAL A 83 -2.91 -2.69 21.53
CA VAL A 83 -2.50 -1.32 21.82
C VAL A 83 -2.17 -1.18 23.29
N GLU A 84 -0.99 -0.63 23.59
CA GLU A 84 -0.59 -0.29 24.95
C GLU A 84 -1.33 0.96 25.45
N GLN A 85 -1.53 1.05 26.76
CA GLN A 85 -2.37 2.07 27.38
C GLN A 85 -1.69 2.71 28.58
N GLY A 86 -2.07 3.94 28.90
CA GLY A 86 -1.67 4.61 30.12
C GLY A 86 -0.44 5.51 29.96
N PRO A 87 -0.10 6.28 31.01
CA PRO A 87 0.92 7.31 30.93
C PRO A 87 2.33 6.70 30.92
N ARG A 88 3.35 7.51 30.61
CA ARG A 88 4.78 7.09 30.54
C ARG A 88 5.22 6.17 31.68
N GLY A 89 4.88 6.52 32.92
CA GLY A 89 5.32 5.77 34.11
C GLY A 89 4.48 4.53 34.45
N ALA A 90 3.41 4.26 33.72
CA ALA A 90 2.44 3.20 34.04
C ALA A 90 1.80 2.57 32.80
N ARG A 91 2.60 2.31 31.76
CA ARG A 91 2.12 1.63 30.54
C ARG A 91 1.66 0.21 30.85
N LEU A 92 0.47 -0.12 30.35
CA LEU A 92 -0.07 -1.46 30.35
C LEU A 92 0.38 -2.20 29.08
N PRO A 93 0.58 -3.53 29.15
CA PRO A 93 0.91 -4.34 27.98
C PRO A 93 -0.11 -4.19 26.85
N PRO A 94 0.27 -4.50 25.59
CA PRO A 94 -0.63 -4.40 24.44
C PRO A 94 -1.93 -5.21 24.63
N ASP A 95 -3.07 -4.57 24.43
CA ASP A 95 -4.41 -5.19 24.50
C ASP A 95 -5.04 -5.30 23.09
N PRO A 96 -5.22 -6.51 22.53
CA PRO A 96 -5.88 -6.73 21.25
C PRO A 96 -7.37 -6.38 21.19
N SER A 97 -8.01 -6.11 22.33
CA SER A 97 -9.41 -5.66 22.38
C SER A 97 -9.57 -4.16 22.16
N VAL A 98 -8.47 -3.40 22.34
CA VAL A 98 -8.43 -1.96 22.11
C VAL A 98 -8.23 -1.70 20.62
N ARG A 99 -9.03 -0.79 20.07
CA ARG A 99 -8.96 -0.41 18.65
C ARG A 99 -8.07 0.80 18.42
N VAL A 100 -7.51 0.90 17.22
CA VAL A 100 -7.08 2.18 16.67
C VAL A 100 -8.33 2.97 16.26
N PRO A 101 -8.40 4.30 16.47
CA PRO A 101 -9.41 5.16 15.86
C PRO A 101 -9.51 4.98 14.33
N PRO A 102 -10.63 4.47 13.78
CA PRO A 102 -10.78 4.23 12.35
C PRO A 102 -10.59 5.49 11.53
N THR A 103 -10.99 6.66 12.03
CA THR A 103 -10.89 7.91 11.26
C THR A 103 -9.45 8.40 11.11
N ILE A 104 -8.56 8.08 12.06
CA ILE A 104 -7.11 8.27 11.89
C ILE A 104 -6.62 7.42 10.71
N VAL A 105 -7.01 6.14 10.66
CA VAL A 105 -6.60 5.23 9.58
C VAL A 105 -7.18 5.66 8.23
N ARG A 106 -8.44 6.12 8.17
CA ARG A 106 -9.04 6.71 6.96
C ARG A 106 -8.22 7.89 6.46
N SER A 107 -7.87 8.79 7.36
CA SER A 107 -7.11 9.99 7.01
C SER A 107 -5.69 9.65 6.55
N ILE A 108 -5.00 8.70 7.22
CA ILE A 108 -3.71 8.17 6.78
C ILE A 108 -3.82 7.58 5.37
N VAL A 109 -4.75 6.64 5.14
CA VAL A 109 -4.92 6.00 3.83
C VAL A 109 -5.21 7.02 2.73
N TRP A 110 -5.94 8.09 3.03
CA TRP A 110 -6.14 9.17 2.07
C TRP A 110 -4.87 9.98 1.80
N VAL A 111 -4.14 10.37 2.84
CA VAL A 111 -2.88 11.12 2.72
C VAL A 111 -1.83 10.30 1.96
N GLU A 112 -1.77 8.99 2.20
CA GLU A 112 -0.80 8.08 1.60
C GLU A 112 -1.11 7.76 0.13
N SER A 113 -2.36 7.46 -0.20
CA SER A 113 -2.71 6.92 -1.53
C SER A 113 -3.94 7.54 -2.18
N SER A 114 -4.64 8.47 -1.52
CA SER A 114 -5.97 8.93 -1.95
C SER A 114 -6.96 7.77 -2.15
N TYR A 115 -6.90 6.76 -1.28
CA TYR A 115 -7.71 5.53 -1.34
C TYR A 115 -7.44 4.68 -2.59
N GLN A 116 -6.21 4.64 -3.08
CA GLN A 116 -5.83 3.83 -4.25
C GLN A 116 -5.01 2.60 -3.80
N MET A 117 -5.48 1.41 -4.17
CA MET A 117 -4.71 0.17 -4.00
C MET A 117 -3.85 -0.09 -5.23
N ALA A 118 -4.42 0.14 -6.42
CA ALA A 118 -3.77 0.01 -7.70
C ALA A 118 -3.25 1.36 -8.22
N SER A 119 -2.36 1.31 -9.20
CA SER A 119 -1.81 2.50 -9.84
C SER A 119 -2.90 3.29 -10.55
N GLY A 120 -2.64 4.58 -10.80
CA GLY A 120 -3.60 5.47 -11.49
C GLY A 120 -3.95 5.05 -12.93
N SER A 121 -3.26 4.07 -13.52
CA SER A 121 -3.62 3.50 -14.82
C SER A 121 -4.70 2.41 -14.73
N VAL A 122 -5.01 1.92 -13.53
CA VAL A 122 -6.02 0.89 -13.30
C VAL A 122 -7.37 1.57 -13.00
N PRO A 123 -8.43 1.26 -13.75
CA PRO A 123 -9.76 1.81 -13.44
C PRO A 123 -10.30 1.22 -12.14
N TRP A 124 -11.18 1.96 -11.46
CA TRP A 124 -11.94 1.40 -10.34
C TRP A 124 -12.70 0.14 -10.77
N GLY A 125 -12.60 -0.92 -9.98
CA GLY A 125 -13.12 -2.24 -10.31
C GLY A 125 -12.20 -3.08 -11.20
N GLY A 126 -11.00 -2.59 -11.58
CA GLY A 126 -10.06 -3.28 -12.46
C GLY A 126 -8.97 -4.07 -11.74
N VAL A 127 -8.16 -4.78 -12.53
CA VAL A 127 -6.93 -5.45 -12.08
C VAL A 127 -5.76 -4.91 -12.90
N GLY A 128 -4.64 -4.66 -12.24
CA GLY A 128 -3.39 -4.24 -12.89
C GLY A 128 -2.33 -3.84 -11.87
N PRO A 129 -1.31 -3.07 -12.27
CA PRO A 129 -0.18 -2.76 -11.40
C PRO A 129 -0.60 -2.13 -10.08
N ALA A 130 -0.04 -2.62 -8.97
CA ALA A 130 -0.24 -2.03 -7.65
C ALA A 130 0.26 -0.59 -7.60
N LEU A 131 -0.36 0.25 -6.76
CA LEU A 131 0.19 1.56 -6.47
C LEU A 131 1.52 1.37 -5.75
N ARG A 132 2.59 1.90 -6.34
CA ARG A 132 3.94 1.84 -5.78
C ARG A 132 4.58 3.23 -5.79
N SER A 133 5.00 3.72 -4.64
CA SER A 133 5.79 4.95 -4.52
C SER A 133 7.25 4.74 -4.91
N PHE A 134 8.00 5.84 -5.03
CA PHE A 134 9.43 5.83 -5.37
C PHE A 134 10.32 5.16 -4.31
N ASP A 135 9.85 5.06 -3.08
CA ASP A 135 10.51 4.42 -1.94
C ASP A 135 9.96 3.01 -1.64
N CYS A 136 9.22 2.41 -2.58
CA CYS A 136 8.64 1.07 -2.45
C CYS A 136 7.57 0.91 -1.37
N GLY A 137 6.81 1.97 -1.09
CA GLY A 137 5.53 1.88 -0.42
C GLY A 137 4.46 1.33 -1.36
N PHE A 138 3.65 0.38 -0.89
CA PHE A 138 2.61 -0.27 -1.69
C PHE A 138 1.19 0.03 -1.19
N GLY A 139 0.27 0.24 -2.14
CA GLY A 139 -1.17 0.21 -1.91
C GLY A 139 -1.72 1.30 -0.98
N LEU A 140 -2.84 1.00 -0.34
CA LEU A 140 -3.68 1.96 0.38
C LEU A 140 -2.94 2.75 1.47
N GLY A 141 -2.20 2.06 2.34
CA GLY A 141 -1.44 2.73 3.40
C GLY A 141 0.03 2.97 3.07
N GLN A 142 0.44 2.83 1.79
CA GLN A 142 1.83 2.91 1.33
C GLN A 142 2.78 2.12 2.24
N VAL A 143 2.51 0.83 2.39
CA VAL A 143 3.30 -0.07 3.24
C VAL A 143 4.72 -0.17 2.68
N THR A 144 5.70 0.45 3.33
CA THR A 144 7.12 0.42 2.95
C THR A 144 7.95 -0.49 3.84
N THR A 145 7.60 -0.60 5.13
CA THR A 145 8.35 -1.39 6.11
C THR A 145 8.36 -2.87 5.71
N GLY A 146 9.55 -3.45 5.54
CA GLY A 146 9.70 -4.84 5.12
C GLY A 146 9.48 -5.11 3.63
N MET A 147 9.24 -4.08 2.81
CA MET A 147 8.99 -4.23 1.37
C MET A 147 10.25 -4.19 0.49
N ALA A 148 11.42 -3.86 1.05
CA ALA A 148 12.66 -3.81 0.31
C ALA A 148 13.04 -5.16 -0.31
N ASN A 149 13.42 -5.14 -1.59
CA ASN A 149 13.89 -6.27 -2.35
C ASN A 149 15.39 -6.48 -2.13
N THR A 150 15.72 -7.16 -1.04
CA THR A 150 17.10 -7.47 -0.64
C THR A 150 17.58 -8.83 -1.11
N THR A 151 16.67 -9.66 -1.65
CA THR A 151 16.91 -11.07 -1.99
C THR A 151 16.69 -11.39 -3.47
N GLY A 152 16.05 -10.50 -4.23
CA GLY A 152 15.61 -10.74 -5.61
C GLY A 152 14.36 -11.62 -5.73
N THR A 153 13.70 -11.98 -4.61
CA THR A 153 12.48 -12.80 -4.63
C THR A 153 11.57 -12.40 -3.46
N PRO A 154 10.28 -12.10 -3.69
CA PRO A 154 9.43 -11.61 -2.62
C PRO A 154 9.03 -12.72 -1.63
N SER A 155 8.97 -12.36 -0.35
CA SER A 155 8.28 -13.16 0.66
C SER A 155 6.76 -13.16 0.43
N ALA A 156 6.04 -14.13 0.99
CA ALA A 156 4.59 -14.16 0.89
C ALA A 156 3.96 -12.92 1.54
N LYS A 157 4.55 -12.43 2.65
CA LYS A 157 4.08 -11.21 3.32
C LYS A 157 4.19 -9.98 2.41
N GLN A 158 5.27 -9.84 1.64
CA GLN A 158 5.44 -8.75 0.69
C GLN A 158 4.38 -8.81 -0.42
N VAL A 159 4.20 -9.97 -1.05
CA VAL A 159 3.18 -10.12 -2.10
C VAL A 159 1.77 -9.83 -1.54
N LEU A 160 1.38 -10.45 -0.43
CA LEU A 160 0.06 -10.23 0.18
C LEU A 160 -0.20 -8.73 0.48
N SER A 161 0.80 -8.03 1.01
CA SER A 161 0.71 -6.60 1.29
C SER A 161 0.58 -5.75 0.02
N GLY A 162 1.21 -6.18 -1.08
CA GLY A 162 1.18 -5.48 -2.37
C GLY A 162 -0.02 -5.81 -3.26
N THR A 163 -0.65 -6.98 -3.09
CA THR A 163 -1.67 -7.49 -4.03
C THR A 163 -3.09 -7.52 -3.47
N HIS A 164 -3.29 -7.33 -2.16
CA HIS A 164 -4.61 -7.47 -1.54
C HIS A 164 -4.88 -6.40 -0.47
N PHE A 165 -5.94 -5.62 -0.66
CA PHE A 165 -6.23 -4.44 0.17
C PHE A 165 -6.43 -4.77 1.67
N VAL A 166 -7.07 -5.89 2.02
CA VAL A 166 -7.21 -6.31 3.44
C VAL A 166 -5.85 -6.54 4.11
N PHE A 167 -4.93 -7.25 3.46
CA PHE A 167 -3.59 -7.49 3.99
C PHE A 167 -2.76 -6.21 4.05
N ASN A 168 -2.89 -5.35 3.04
CA ASN A 168 -2.28 -4.01 3.03
C ASN A 168 -2.72 -3.20 4.25
N LEU A 169 -4.04 -3.07 4.47
CA LEU A 169 -4.61 -2.31 5.59
C LEU A 169 -4.29 -2.93 6.96
N ALA A 170 -4.31 -4.26 7.07
CA ALA A 170 -3.90 -4.94 8.29
C ALA A 170 -2.44 -4.63 8.64
N GLU A 171 -1.54 -4.61 7.64
CA GLU A 171 -0.15 -4.24 7.87
C GLU A 171 0.02 -2.74 8.14
N SER A 172 -0.73 -1.85 7.48
CA SER A 172 -0.75 -0.42 7.79
C SER A 172 -1.14 -0.18 9.25
N VAL A 173 -2.19 -0.83 9.75
CA VAL A 173 -2.60 -0.73 11.14
C VAL A 173 -1.53 -1.29 12.08
N ARG A 174 -0.93 -2.44 11.75
CA ARG A 174 0.20 -2.99 12.53
C ARG A 174 1.38 -2.02 12.63
N ILE A 175 1.72 -1.34 11.54
CA ILE A 175 2.78 -0.33 11.51
C ILE A 175 2.41 0.83 12.44
N LEU A 176 1.19 1.37 12.33
CA LEU A 176 0.73 2.46 13.19
C LEU A 176 0.76 2.07 14.68
N VAL A 177 0.24 0.89 15.03
CA VAL A 177 0.26 0.37 16.40
C VAL A 177 1.70 0.16 16.88
N SER A 178 2.61 -0.32 16.02
CA SER A 178 4.03 -0.39 16.36
C SER A 178 4.65 0.98 16.64
N LYS A 179 4.18 2.05 16.00
CA LYS A 179 4.63 3.42 16.30
C LYS A 179 4.08 3.93 17.63
N TRP A 180 2.84 3.59 17.94
CA TRP A 180 2.22 3.90 19.23
C TRP A 180 2.90 3.16 20.38
N ASN A 181 3.02 1.83 20.27
CA ASN A 181 3.67 0.96 21.28
C ASN A 181 5.20 1.17 21.34
N ALA A 182 5.78 2.07 20.52
CA ALA A 182 7.17 2.47 20.66
C ALA A 182 7.36 3.55 21.75
N ALA A 183 6.29 4.13 22.26
CA ALA A 183 6.31 5.01 23.42
C ALA A 183 6.11 4.19 24.70
N PRO A 184 6.83 4.49 25.79
CA PRO A 184 7.67 5.67 26.02
C PRO A 184 9.15 5.55 25.61
N GLU A 185 9.61 4.35 25.22
CA GLU A 185 11.04 4.02 25.09
C GLU A 185 11.72 4.72 23.91
N TYR A 186 11.02 4.80 22.78
CA TYR A 186 11.55 5.31 21.52
C TYR A 186 10.74 6.49 20.99
N ARG A 187 9.59 6.79 21.60
CA ARG A 187 8.71 7.89 21.21
C ARG A 187 8.15 8.61 22.43
N PRO A 188 7.76 9.89 22.28
CA PRO A 188 7.08 10.61 23.36
C PRO A 188 5.65 10.08 23.57
N VAL A 189 5.09 10.36 24.73
CA VAL A 189 3.70 10.08 25.09
C VAL A 189 2.94 11.41 25.04
N ALA A 190 1.90 11.48 24.21
CA ALA A 190 0.95 12.57 24.26
C ALA A 190 -0.13 12.25 25.30
N GLY A 191 -0.55 13.26 26.06
CA GLY A 191 -1.63 13.13 27.02
C GLY A 191 -1.35 12.11 28.11
N THR A 192 -2.28 11.17 28.24
CA THR A 192 -2.17 10.06 29.21
C THR A 192 -1.92 8.73 28.52
N GLY A 193 -1.60 8.75 27.22
CA GLY A 193 -1.48 7.54 26.42
C GLY A 193 -2.79 6.77 26.33
N ASP A 194 -3.92 7.49 26.24
CA ASP A 194 -5.26 6.92 26.08
C ASP A 194 -5.54 6.68 24.59
N PRO A 195 -5.63 5.42 24.12
CA PRO A 195 -5.89 5.14 22.72
C PRO A 195 -7.32 5.51 22.27
N ALA A 196 -8.24 5.81 23.20
CA ALA A 196 -9.54 6.36 22.87
C ALA A 196 -9.48 7.87 22.55
N ALA A 197 -8.47 8.59 23.04
CA ALA A 197 -8.24 10.00 22.77
C ALA A 197 -7.56 10.19 21.41
N LEU A 198 -8.24 10.84 20.45
CA LEU A 198 -7.69 11.12 19.12
C LEU A 198 -6.36 11.87 19.20
N GLU A 199 -6.27 12.85 20.09
CA GLU A 199 -5.11 13.72 20.29
C GLU A 199 -3.86 12.95 20.78
N ASP A 200 -4.04 11.89 21.57
CA ASP A 200 -2.92 11.11 22.12
C ASP A 200 -2.18 10.34 21.01
N TRP A 201 -2.79 10.17 19.81
CA TRP A 201 -2.15 9.51 18.67
C TRP A 201 -1.17 10.39 17.91
N TYR A 202 -0.99 11.66 18.30
CA TYR A 202 -0.18 12.63 17.56
C TYR A 202 1.22 12.12 17.18
N PHE A 203 1.97 11.57 18.14
CA PHE A 203 3.33 11.09 17.87
C PHE A 203 3.37 9.77 17.08
N ALA A 204 2.34 8.93 17.19
CA ALA A 204 2.20 7.73 16.38
C ALA A 204 1.91 8.09 14.91
N ILE A 205 1.02 9.06 14.67
CA ILE A 205 0.73 9.62 13.34
C ILE A 205 1.99 10.22 12.73
N TRP A 206 2.70 11.08 13.46
CA TRP A 206 3.98 11.63 13.00
C TRP A 206 4.96 10.51 12.61
N SER A 207 5.09 9.51 13.48
CA SER A 207 6.00 8.39 13.28
C SER A 207 5.60 7.44 12.16
N TYR A 208 4.34 7.45 11.69
CA TYR A 208 3.87 6.62 10.59
C TYR A 208 4.61 7.00 9.29
N ASN A 209 4.65 8.29 8.97
CA ASN A 209 5.44 8.80 7.84
C ASN A 209 6.93 8.85 8.17
N GLY A 210 7.26 9.27 9.39
CA GLY A 210 8.63 9.33 9.87
C GLY A 210 8.78 10.41 10.93
N PHE A 211 9.38 10.04 12.07
CA PHE A 211 9.67 10.95 13.18
C PHE A 211 10.87 11.87 12.85
N ALA A 212 10.69 12.67 11.80
CA ALA A 212 11.70 13.51 11.18
C ALA A 212 11.36 14.99 11.36
N TRP A 213 12.39 15.85 11.32
CA TRP A 213 12.24 17.31 11.45
C TRP A 213 11.36 17.93 10.37
N SER A 214 11.35 17.36 9.16
CA SER A 214 10.48 17.81 8.07
C SER A 214 8.98 17.78 8.41
N ASN A 215 8.61 16.94 9.38
CA ASN A 215 7.26 16.78 9.93
C ASN A 215 7.07 17.49 11.28
N HIS A 216 8.08 18.22 11.77
CA HIS A 216 7.98 18.98 13.00
C HIS A 216 7.03 20.18 12.81
N PRO A 217 6.04 20.41 13.70
CA PRO A 217 5.06 21.49 13.55
C PRO A 217 5.71 22.89 13.56
N LEU A 218 6.82 23.03 14.28
CA LEU A 218 7.65 24.24 14.33
C LEU A 218 8.78 24.28 13.27
N ASN A 219 8.71 23.45 12.23
CA ASN A 219 9.70 23.49 11.14
C ASN A 219 9.66 24.89 10.47
N PRO A 220 10.77 25.66 10.48
CA PRO A 220 10.81 27.02 9.94
C PRO A 220 10.67 27.08 8.41
N GLU A 221 10.77 25.95 7.71
CA GLU A 221 10.47 25.87 6.26
C GLU A 221 8.97 25.90 5.96
N ARG A 222 8.10 25.82 6.97
CA ARG A 222 6.64 25.88 6.81
C ARG A 222 6.15 27.29 7.08
N ASP A 223 5.29 27.80 6.21
CA ASP A 223 4.69 29.13 6.40
C ASP A 223 3.83 29.14 7.68
N PRO A 224 4.10 30.01 8.66
CA PRO A 224 3.30 30.07 9.89
C PRO A 224 1.84 30.51 9.67
N TRP A 225 1.52 31.11 8.52
CA TRP A 225 0.16 31.51 8.15
C TRP A 225 -0.67 30.39 7.54
N ARG A 226 -0.10 29.18 7.36
CA ARG A 226 -0.81 28.02 6.81
C ARG A 226 -2.02 27.58 7.63
N GLY A 227 -2.07 27.96 8.92
CA GLY A 227 -3.09 27.52 9.86
C GLY A 227 -2.72 26.21 10.56
N GLU A 228 -3.64 25.66 11.36
CA GLU A 228 -3.37 24.52 12.23
C GLU A 228 -3.39 23.17 11.52
N VAL A 229 -4.22 23.02 10.49
CA VAL A 229 -4.41 21.74 9.79
C VAL A 229 -4.71 21.95 8.31
N TYR A 230 -4.39 20.94 7.50
CA TYR A 230 -4.67 20.94 6.08
C TYR A 230 -6.18 20.86 5.79
N HIS A 231 -6.68 21.66 4.85
CA HIS A 231 -8.09 21.62 4.42
C HIS A 231 -8.48 20.37 3.62
N CYS A 232 -7.53 19.48 3.28
CA CYS A 232 -7.78 18.24 2.54
C CYS A 232 -8.55 18.40 1.23
N LEU A 233 -8.28 19.51 0.53
CA LEU A 233 -8.96 19.93 -0.69
C LEU A 233 -10.44 20.29 -0.50
N ASP A 234 -10.91 20.54 0.72
CA ASP A 234 -12.24 21.11 0.96
C ASP A 234 -12.20 22.61 0.63
N PRO A 235 -12.96 23.09 -0.39
CA PRO A 235 -12.96 24.51 -0.77
C PRO A 235 -13.47 25.45 0.33
N GLU A 236 -14.20 24.91 1.31
CA GLU A 236 -14.71 25.63 2.48
C GLU A 236 -13.69 25.66 3.64
N GLY A 237 -12.60 24.90 3.54
CA GLY A 237 -11.58 24.81 4.57
C GLY A 237 -10.67 26.06 4.64
N PRO A 238 -10.19 26.44 5.83
CA PRO A 238 -9.25 27.53 5.99
C PRO A 238 -8.01 27.37 5.10
N GLY A 239 -7.54 28.45 4.50
CA GLY A 239 -6.31 28.44 3.70
C GLY A 239 -6.41 27.78 2.32
N TYR A 240 -7.58 27.27 1.90
CA TYR A 240 -7.72 26.51 0.64
C TYR A 240 -7.13 27.20 -0.60
N SER A 241 -7.35 28.50 -0.75
CA SER A 241 -6.87 29.26 -1.91
C SER A 241 -5.40 29.67 -1.85
N TRP A 242 -4.71 29.45 -0.72
CA TRP A 242 -3.35 29.97 -0.48
C TRP A 242 -2.33 28.87 -0.16
N PHE A 243 -2.76 27.79 0.49
CA PHE A 243 -1.88 26.71 0.94
C PHE A 243 -2.32 25.39 0.33
N GLY A 244 -1.36 24.64 -0.19
CA GLY A 244 -1.56 23.31 -0.76
C GLY A 244 -1.07 22.20 0.17
N TYR A 245 -1.17 20.96 -0.33
CA TYR A 245 -0.73 19.77 0.40
C TYR A 245 0.70 19.88 0.95
N GLY A 246 1.63 20.40 0.13
CA GLY A 246 3.05 20.53 0.46
C GLY A 246 3.38 21.45 1.64
N ASP A 247 2.48 22.38 1.97
CA ASP A 247 2.71 23.41 2.98
C ASP A 247 2.50 22.91 4.42
N TYR A 248 1.86 21.76 4.59
CA TYR A 248 1.53 21.19 5.90
C TYR A 248 2.45 20.01 6.25
N THR A 249 2.71 19.82 7.54
CA THR A 249 3.41 18.62 8.05
C THR A 249 2.52 17.38 7.95
N TYR A 250 3.11 16.18 8.09
CA TYR A 250 2.32 14.95 8.01
C TYR A 250 1.18 14.88 9.06
N PRO A 251 1.41 15.18 10.37
CA PRO A 251 0.31 15.25 11.34
C PRO A 251 -0.79 16.24 10.93
N GLU A 252 -0.42 17.45 10.49
CA GLU A 252 -1.37 18.48 10.04
C GLU A 252 -2.22 18.01 8.84
N ARG A 253 -1.67 17.16 7.96
CA ARG A 253 -2.40 16.55 6.84
C ARG A 253 -3.39 15.49 7.31
N VAL A 254 -2.97 14.59 8.20
CA VAL A 254 -3.83 13.51 8.71
C VAL A 254 -4.97 14.08 9.53
N TYR A 255 -4.67 14.93 10.52
CA TYR A 255 -5.69 15.62 11.31
C TYR A 255 -6.55 16.54 10.42
N GLY A 256 -5.95 17.19 9.43
CA GLY A 256 -6.67 18.00 8.45
C GLY A 256 -7.73 17.23 7.66
N CYS A 257 -7.37 16.07 7.11
CA CYS A 257 -8.32 15.19 6.42
C CYS A 257 -9.35 14.56 7.35
N MET A 258 -9.07 14.46 8.66
CA MET A 258 -10.07 14.06 9.64
C MET A 258 -11.11 15.16 9.89
N ARG A 259 -10.70 16.43 9.99
CA ARG A 259 -11.58 17.60 10.17
C ARG A 259 -12.34 17.97 8.90
N TYR A 260 -11.67 17.86 7.75
CA TYR A 260 -12.20 18.25 6.45
C TYR A 260 -12.16 17.04 5.49
N PRO A 261 -12.99 16.01 5.70
CA PRO A 261 -12.91 14.81 4.88
C PRO A 261 -13.07 15.14 3.40
N PRO A 262 -12.21 14.56 2.55
CA PRO A 262 -12.21 14.81 1.12
C PRO A 262 -13.51 14.32 0.49
N LYS A 263 -13.87 14.88 -0.66
CA LYS A 263 -15.08 14.51 -1.41
C LYS A 263 -14.71 13.73 -2.67
N ARG A 264 -15.45 12.65 -2.95
CA ARG A 264 -15.43 11.93 -4.23
C ARG A 264 -16.86 11.92 -4.77
N ASP A 265 -17.02 12.32 -6.04
CA ASP A 265 -18.33 12.49 -6.68
C ASP A 265 -19.30 13.37 -5.86
N GLY A 266 -18.76 14.44 -5.27
CA GLY A 266 -19.50 15.41 -4.45
C GLY A 266 -19.86 14.93 -3.04
N GLN A 267 -19.58 13.67 -2.69
CA GLN A 267 -19.87 13.12 -1.36
C GLN A 267 -18.60 12.98 -0.53
N ARG A 268 -18.67 13.31 0.77
CA ARG A 268 -17.54 13.10 1.68
C ARG A 268 -17.19 11.61 1.75
N MET A 269 -15.90 11.33 1.93
CA MET A 269 -15.40 9.98 2.10
C MET A 269 -15.73 9.41 3.49
N TRP A 270 -15.84 10.26 4.52
CA TRP A 270 -16.34 9.94 5.87
C TRP A 270 -16.86 11.23 6.53
N GLU A 271 -17.49 11.10 7.71
CA GLU A 271 -17.99 12.26 8.47
C GLU A 271 -16.85 13.06 9.13
N PRO A 272 -16.93 14.40 9.17
CA PRO A 272 -15.98 15.23 9.90
C PRO A 272 -15.88 14.84 11.38
N VAL A 273 -14.68 14.90 11.94
CA VAL A 273 -14.43 14.60 13.36
C VAL A 273 -13.78 15.79 14.05
N GLU A 274 -14.28 16.12 15.24
CA GLU A 274 -13.73 17.15 16.11
C GLU A 274 -12.52 16.62 16.89
N PHE A 275 -11.52 17.47 17.06
CA PHE A 275 -10.30 17.22 17.84
C PHE A 275 -9.59 18.56 18.09
N ALA A 276 -8.65 18.58 19.03
CA ALA A 276 -7.73 19.68 19.26
C ALA A 276 -6.31 19.39 18.73
N MET A 277 -5.68 20.37 18.07
CA MET A 277 -4.24 20.31 17.78
C MET A 277 -3.44 20.72 19.03
N PRO A 278 -2.14 20.37 19.14
CA PRO A 278 -1.30 20.83 20.23
C PRO A 278 -1.35 22.36 20.39
N ARG A 279 -1.62 22.81 21.61
CA ARG A 279 -1.79 24.22 21.99
C ARG A 279 -0.45 24.91 22.21
N PHE A 280 0.23 25.28 21.12
CA PHE A 280 1.55 25.94 21.18
C PHE A 280 1.55 27.33 21.87
N ASP A 281 0.37 27.88 22.17
CA ASP A 281 0.22 29.05 23.03
C ASP A 281 0.42 28.75 24.52
N GLN A 282 0.43 27.47 24.91
CA GLN A 282 0.68 27.02 26.28
C GLN A 282 2.17 26.71 26.50
N PRO A 283 2.81 27.20 27.58
CA PRO A 283 4.25 27.06 27.78
C PRO A 283 4.75 25.61 27.87
N ASP A 284 3.98 24.72 28.47
CA ASP A 284 4.30 23.30 28.62
C ASP A 284 4.27 22.57 27.27
N VAL A 285 3.22 22.79 26.47
CA VAL A 285 3.13 22.27 25.10
C VAL A 285 4.22 22.87 24.22
N ALA A 286 4.44 24.18 24.25
CA ALA A 286 5.51 24.82 23.48
C ALA A 286 6.90 24.27 23.84
N SER A 287 7.17 24.06 25.13
CA SER A 287 8.41 23.46 25.61
C SER A 287 8.57 22.02 25.13
N ALA A 288 7.51 21.23 25.12
CA ALA A 288 7.57 19.84 24.66
C ALA A 288 8.03 19.72 23.19
N PHE A 289 7.68 20.70 22.36
CA PHE A 289 8.06 20.76 20.95
C PHE A 289 9.31 21.61 20.69
N ALA A 290 10.10 21.95 21.71
CA ALA A 290 11.36 22.63 21.51
C ALA A 290 12.32 21.77 20.66
N ALA A 291 13.10 22.41 19.79
CA ALA A 291 13.96 21.72 18.83
C ALA A 291 15.00 20.82 19.54
N GLU A 292 15.46 21.23 20.71
CA GLU A 292 16.43 20.50 21.52
C GLU A 292 15.82 19.21 22.06
N ASN A 293 14.55 19.24 22.50
CA ASN A 293 13.83 18.07 23.00
C ASN A 293 13.56 17.07 21.87
N TRP A 294 13.22 17.56 20.68
CA TRP A 294 13.11 16.71 19.49
C TRP A 294 14.44 16.05 19.12
N LEU A 295 15.55 16.80 19.14
CA LEU A 295 16.88 16.25 18.86
C LEU A 295 17.27 15.16 19.86
N GLU A 296 17.05 15.39 21.16
CA GLU A 296 17.32 14.39 22.22
C GLU A 296 16.48 13.11 22.02
N CYS A 297 15.20 13.24 21.68
CA CYS A 297 14.35 12.09 21.40
C CYS A 297 14.74 11.37 20.11
N ALA A 298 14.89 12.09 19.00
CA ALA A 298 15.10 11.51 17.68
C ALA A 298 16.48 10.85 17.52
N LEU A 299 17.52 11.39 18.16
CA LEU A 299 18.91 10.90 18.03
C LEU A 299 19.35 10.04 19.20
N TYR A 300 18.87 10.31 20.41
CA TYR A 300 19.32 9.64 21.64
C TYR A 300 18.21 8.89 22.38
N LEU A 301 17.00 8.83 21.82
CA LEU A 301 15.85 8.11 22.38
C LEU A 301 15.43 8.64 23.77
N ARG A 302 15.74 9.90 24.06
CA ARG A 302 15.36 10.59 25.30
C ARG A 302 14.12 11.43 25.06
N CYS A 303 12.97 10.79 25.15
CA CYS A 303 11.70 11.37 24.68
C CYS A 303 10.83 12.00 25.77
N GLU A 304 11.19 11.88 27.05
CA GLU A 304 10.38 12.39 28.18
C GLU A 304 10.10 13.89 28.09
N ALA A 305 11.08 14.69 27.68
CA ALA A 305 10.93 16.13 27.56
C ALA A 305 9.97 16.58 26.43
N MET A 306 9.54 15.65 25.57
CA MET A 306 8.56 15.89 24.51
C MET A 306 7.13 15.47 24.88
N ASP A 307 6.92 14.87 26.06
CA ASP A 307 5.56 14.57 26.51
C ASP A 307 4.81 15.89 26.74
N TYR A 308 3.54 15.95 26.32
CA TYR A 308 2.71 17.14 26.46
C TYR A 308 1.27 16.78 26.85
N PRO A 309 0.56 17.65 27.59
CA PRO A 309 -0.82 17.38 27.95
C PRO A 309 -1.76 17.58 26.75
N THR A 310 -2.66 16.63 26.54
CA THR A 310 -3.80 16.74 25.60
C THR A 310 -5.09 17.19 26.31
N THR A 311 -5.03 17.32 27.64
CA THR A 311 -6.10 17.85 28.50
C THR A 311 -5.60 19.10 29.21
N ILE A 312 -6.29 20.23 29.06
CA ILE A 312 -5.98 21.52 29.71
C ILE A 312 -7.29 22.09 30.28
N PRO A 313 -7.69 21.66 31.50
CA PRO A 313 -9.00 21.98 32.07
C PRO A 313 -9.26 23.48 32.19
N GLU A 314 -8.23 24.28 32.48
CA GLU A 314 -8.33 25.73 32.64
C GLU A 314 -8.78 26.43 31.35
N LEU A 315 -8.58 25.77 30.20
CA LEU A 315 -8.95 26.25 28.86
C LEU A 315 -10.08 25.44 28.25
N GLY A 316 -10.64 24.47 28.98
CA GLY A 316 -11.66 23.54 28.48
C GLY A 316 -11.17 22.66 27.32
N VAL A 317 -9.87 22.39 27.23
CA VAL A 317 -9.30 21.48 26.23
C VAL A 317 -9.41 20.07 26.79
N GLU A 318 -10.24 19.25 26.17
CA GLU A 318 -10.42 17.83 26.51
C GLU A 318 -10.18 16.98 25.26
N PRO A 319 -9.66 15.75 25.39
CA PRO A 319 -9.50 14.86 24.27
C PRO A 319 -10.83 14.34 23.72
N HIS A 320 -10.87 14.01 22.44
CA HIS A 320 -12.08 13.59 21.73
C HIS A 320 -12.01 12.12 21.33
N PRO A 321 -13.11 11.36 21.48
CA PRO A 321 -13.18 9.99 20.99
C PRO A 321 -13.48 9.92 19.49
N ASP A 322 -13.07 8.83 18.84
CA ASP A 322 -13.54 8.53 17.49
C ASP A 322 -15.04 8.14 17.50
N PRO A 323 -15.89 8.78 16.69
CA PRO A 323 -17.33 8.54 16.71
C PRO A 323 -17.76 7.27 15.95
N SER A 324 -16.84 6.57 15.27
CA SER A 324 -17.20 5.41 14.45
C SER A 324 -17.71 4.27 15.33
N PRO A 325 -18.87 3.67 15.00
CA PRO A 325 -19.40 2.54 15.75
C PRO A 325 -18.43 1.34 15.69
N PRO A 326 -18.56 0.35 16.59
CA PRO A 326 -17.84 -0.92 16.45
C PRO A 326 -18.15 -1.60 15.12
N ALA A 327 -17.17 -2.26 14.51
CA ALA A 327 -17.35 -3.03 13.30
C ALA A 327 -18.09 -4.35 13.60
N ASP A 328 -18.96 -4.78 12.68
CA ASP A 328 -19.48 -6.14 12.70
C ASP A 328 -18.38 -7.13 12.25
N PRO A 329 -17.86 -7.99 13.14
CA PRO A 329 -16.79 -8.92 12.79
C PRO A 329 -17.20 -9.92 11.69
N ALA A 330 -18.50 -10.18 11.50
CA ALA A 330 -18.98 -11.08 10.45
C ALA A 330 -18.66 -10.57 9.04
N LEU A 331 -18.49 -9.25 8.87
CA LEU A 331 -18.17 -8.64 7.58
C LEU A 331 -16.70 -8.84 7.17
N GLY A 332 -15.80 -9.15 8.13
CA GLY A 332 -14.39 -9.43 7.84
C GLY A 332 -14.20 -10.64 6.93
N ALA A 333 -14.93 -11.71 7.19
CA ALA A 333 -14.88 -12.92 6.37
C ALA A 333 -15.35 -12.68 4.92
N ALA A 334 -16.31 -11.77 4.71
CA ALA A 334 -16.79 -11.43 3.38
C ALA A 334 -15.72 -10.69 2.55
N LEU A 335 -14.92 -9.82 3.17
CA LEU A 335 -13.84 -9.08 2.50
C LEU A 335 -12.55 -9.88 2.32
N LEU A 336 -12.37 -10.97 3.06
CA LEU A 336 -11.30 -11.95 2.80
C LEU A 336 -11.74 -12.95 1.72
N GLY A 337 -13.01 -13.32 1.71
CA GLY A 337 -13.54 -14.37 0.88
C GLY A 337 -12.93 -15.73 1.18
N THR A 338 -13.16 -16.67 0.27
CA THR A 338 -12.58 -18.02 0.32
C THR A 338 -12.00 -18.36 -1.05
N PRO A 339 -10.90 -17.72 -1.46
CA PRO A 339 -10.32 -17.95 -2.78
C PRO A 339 -9.83 -19.40 -2.91
N ARG A 340 -9.95 -19.95 -4.12
CA ARG A 340 -9.46 -21.28 -4.49
C ARG A 340 -8.72 -21.16 -5.80
N LEU A 341 -7.39 -21.11 -5.74
CA LEU A 341 -6.57 -20.89 -6.92
C LEU A 341 -6.20 -22.19 -7.62
N ALA A 342 -6.36 -22.19 -8.94
CA ALA A 342 -5.89 -23.23 -9.85
C ALA A 342 -5.04 -22.61 -10.95
N VAL A 343 -3.91 -23.23 -11.25
CA VAL A 343 -3.01 -22.81 -12.34
C VAL A 343 -3.11 -23.83 -13.46
N GLU A 344 -3.47 -23.37 -14.66
CA GLU A 344 -3.58 -24.17 -15.88
C GLU A 344 -2.39 -23.88 -16.80
N GLY A 345 -1.72 -24.94 -17.26
CA GLY A 345 -0.58 -24.86 -18.17
C GLY A 345 0.21 -26.16 -18.22
N PRO A 346 1.23 -26.26 -19.08
CA PRO A 346 2.06 -27.46 -19.14
C PRO A 346 3.00 -27.54 -17.92
N ALA A 347 3.33 -28.76 -17.50
CA ALA A 347 4.32 -28.97 -16.43
C ALA A 347 5.78 -28.72 -16.90
N SER A 348 6.01 -28.74 -18.21
CA SER A 348 7.31 -28.48 -18.81
C SER A 348 7.18 -27.82 -20.19
N ALA A 349 8.12 -26.93 -20.54
CA ALA A 349 8.20 -26.35 -21.87
C ALA A 349 9.66 -26.23 -22.36
N ILE A 350 9.83 -26.31 -23.68
CA ILE A 350 11.08 -25.99 -24.37
C ILE A 350 10.86 -24.66 -25.07
N LEU A 351 11.71 -23.67 -24.81
CA LEU A 351 11.60 -22.33 -25.38
C LEU A 351 12.90 -21.97 -26.09
N GLN A 352 12.80 -21.46 -27.31
CA GLN A 352 13.93 -21.00 -28.09
C GLN A 352 14.01 -19.47 -28.14
N THR A 353 15.22 -18.93 -28.10
CA THR A 353 15.47 -17.51 -28.43
C THR A 353 16.28 -17.39 -29.70
N SER A 354 16.07 -16.32 -30.47
CA SER A 354 16.73 -16.10 -31.76
C SER A 354 17.69 -14.90 -31.76
N PRO A 355 18.68 -14.85 -32.67
CA PRO A 355 19.64 -13.75 -32.75
C PRO A 355 19.03 -12.36 -32.94
N ASP A 356 17.82 -12.28 -33.49
CA ASP A 356 17.04 -11.05 -33.64
C ASP A 356 16.41 -10.55 -32.31
N GLY A 357 16.63 -11.27 -31.21
CA GLY A 357 16.11 -10.93 -29.89
C GLY A 357 14.72 -11.52 -29.59
N THR A 358 14.11 -12.24 -30.53
CA THR A 358 12.82 -12.89 -30.29
C THR A 358 12.96 -14.07 -29.32
N SER A 359 11.93 -14.27 -28.49
CA SER A 359 11.81 -15.39 -27.56
C SER A 359 10.47 -16.07 -27.80
N GLU A 360 10.50 -17.40 -27.91
CA GLU A 360 9.29 -18.21 -27.70
C GLU A 360 8.78 -18.02 -26.27
N SER A 361 7.51 -18.35 -26.07
CA SER A 361 6.85 -18.23 -24.78
C SER A 361 5.83 -19.33 -24.57
N VAL A 362 5.49 -19.57 -23.31
CA VAL A 362 4.43 -20.48 -22.89
C VAL A 362 3.47 -19.74 -21.97
N THR A 363 2.17 -20.02 -22.12
CA THR A 363 1.12 -19.36 -21.36
C THR A 363 0.67 -20.21 -20.18
N LEU A 364 0.50 -19.57 -19.02
CA LEU A 364 -0.18 -20.10 -17.85
C LEU A 364 -1.44 -19.27 -17.59
N SER A 365 -2.48 -19.88 -17.04
CA SER A 365 -3.69 -19.18 -16.57
C SER A 365 -3.91 -19.46 -15.09
N VAL A 366 -3.93 -18.41 -14.27
CA VAL A 366 -4.28 -18.50 -12.85
C VAL A 366 -5.75 -18.12 -12.69
N ARG A 367 -6.56 -19.07 -12.24
CA ARG A 367 -8.01 -18.90 -12.02
C ARG A 367 -8.32 -18.94 -10.53
N ASN A 368 -9.30 -18.15 -10.12
CA ASN A 368 -9.93 -18.29 -8.82
C ASN A 368 -11.32 -18.93 -9.02
N THR A 369 -11.49 -20.18 -8.57
CA THR A 369 -12.79 -20.87 -8.56
C THR A 369 -13.56 -20.68 -7.25
N GLY A 370 -12.92 -20.06 -6.27
CA GLY A 370 -13.53 -19.61 -5.03
C GLY A 370 -14.09 -18.19 -5.17
N ALA A 371 -14.19 -17.51 -4.03
CA ALA A 371 -14.69 -16.16 -3.94
C ALA A 371 -13.56 -15.14 -3.75
N TRP A 372 -13.84 -13.89 -4.14
CA TRP A 372 -13.04 -12.70 -3.91
C TRP A 372 -11.65 -12.73 -4.54
N ILE A 373 -10.67 -12.11 -3.89
CA ILE A 373 -9.30 -11.95 -4.38
C ILE A 373 -8.48 -13.16 -3.99
N GLY A 374 -7.96 -13.89 -4.98
CA GLY A 374 -6.96 -14.93 -4.80
C GLY A 374 -5.56 -14.41 -5.13
N PRO A 375 -4.74 -14.02 -4.14
CA PRO A 375 -3.38 -13.57 -4.36
C PRO A 375 -2.42 -14.75 -4.60
N PHE A 376 -1.48 -14.56 -5.53
CA PHE A 376 -0.43 -15.53 -5.82
C PHE A 376 0.93 -14.85 -5.96
N ARG A 377 1.98 -15.59 -5.62
CA ARG A 377 3.39 -15.22 -5.87
C ARG A 377 3.90 -15.91 -7.13
N VAL A 378 4.77 -15.23 -7.86
CA VAL A 378 5.59 -15.81 -8.93
C VAL A 378 7.04 -15.88 -8.45
N ARG A 379 7.72 -17.01 -8.69
CA ARG A 379 9.16 -17.14 -8.47
C ARG A 379 9.82 -17.77 -9.68
N THR A 380 11.06 -17.38 -9.96
CA THR A 380 11.87 -18.01 -11.00
C THR A 380 13.18 -18.52 -10.40
N SER A 381 13.72 -19.61 -10.94
CA SER A 381 15.00 -20.17 -10.47
C SER A 381 16.22 -19.47 -11.08
N ALA A 382 16.00 -18.57 -12.04
CA ALA A 382 17.06 -17.95 -12.81
C ALA A 382 16.62 -16.57 -13.35
N PRO A 383 17.54 -15.58 -13.40
CA PRO A 383 17.22 -14.21 -13.79
C PRO A 383 16.90 -14.04 -15.27
N TRP A 384 17.19 -15.05 -16.11
CA TRP A 384 16.84 -15.05 -17.53
C TRP A 384 15.41 -15.54 -17.81
N LEU A 385 14.71 -16.05 -16.80
CA LEU A 385 13.28 -16.37 -16.91
C LEU A 385 12.48 -15.12 -16.55
N ARG A 386 11.53 -14.76 -17.42
CA ARG A 386 10.60 -13.66 -17.17
C ARG A 386 9.18 -14.17 -17.21
N VAL A 387 8.35 -13.63 -16.31
CA VAL A 387 6.91 -13.87 -16.26
C VAL A 387 6.24 -12.52 -16.34
N ARG A 388 5.26 -12.37 -17.24
CA ARG A 388 4.56 -11.09 -17.45
C ARG A 388 3.18 -11.33 -18.03
N HIS A 389 2.31 -10.33 -18.08
CA HIS A 389 1.08 -10.42 -18.87
C HIS A 389 1.38 -10.28 -20.38
N PRO A 390 0.54 -10.86 -21.27
CA PRO A 390 0.72 -10.76 -22.72
C PRO A 390 0.91 -9.33 -23.24
N ASN A 391 0.21 -8.37 -22.63
CA ASN A 391 0.22 -6.95 -23.03
C ASN A 391 1.22 -6.10 -22.23
N ASP A 392 1.99 -6.70 -21.32
CA ASP A 392 3.00 -5.98 -20.57
C ASP A 392 4.18 -5.56 -21.46
N PRO A 393 4.83 -4.43 -21.15
CA PRO A 393 6.11 -4.09 -21.76
C PRO A 393 7.12 -5.23 -21.61
N VAL A 394 7.93 -5.48 -22.63
CA VAL A 394 8.89 -6.60 -22.69
C VAL A 394 9.90 -6.60 -21.52
N GLY A 395 10.17 -5.45 -20.90
CA GLY A 395 11.06 -5.33 -19.74
C GLY A 395 10.40 -5.59 -18.38
N ARG A 396 9.07 -5.71 -18.31
CA ARG A 396 8.35 -5.95 -17.06
C ARG A 396 8.45 -7.42 -16.66
N THR A 397 8.72 -7.70 -15.39
CA THR A 397 8.66 -9.04 -14.81
C THR A 397 7.77 -8.97 -13.58
N LEU A 398 6.74 -9.83 -13.54
CA LEU A 398 5.74 -9.91 -12.48
C LEU A 398 6.23 -10.84 -11.36
N ASP A 399 6.20 -10.35 -10.13
CA ASP A 399 6.59 -11.07 -8.92
C ASP A 399 5.37 -11.60 -8.14
N GLY A 400 4.18 -11.07 -8.39
CA GLY A 400 2.94 -11.48 -7.77
C GLY A 400 1.72 -10.81 -8.39
N GLY A 401 0.55 -11.41 -8.20
CA GLY A 401 -0.67 -10.92 -8.81
C GLY A 401 -1.92 -11.48 -8.15
N VAL A 402 -3.07 -11.23 -8.78
CA VAL A 402 -4.38 -11.70 -8.31
C VAL A 402 -5.18 -12.37 -9.41
N ALA A 403 -5.98 -13.36 -9.02
CA ALA A 403 -7.13 -13.82 -9.78
C ALA A 403 -8.40 -13.53 -8.98
N ILE A 404 -9.49 -13.15 -9.65
CA ILE A 404 -10.72 -12.69 -9.00
C ILE A 404 -11.85 -13.69 -9.25
N GLY A 405 -12.57 -14.04 -8.19
CA GLY A 405 -13.71 -14.96 -8.23
C GLY A 405 -14.84 -14.45 -9.13
N SER A 406 -15.57 -15.38 -9.75
CA SER A 406 -16.60 -15.06 -10.76
C SER A 406 -17.80 -14.27 -10.22
N GLU A 407 -18.00 -14.24 -8.92
CA GLU A 407 -19.06 -13.46 -8.27
C GLU A 407 -18.79 -11.94 -8.28
N THR A 408 -17.54 -11.55 -8.52
CA THR A 408 -17.12 -10.14 -8.55
C THR A 408 -17.08 -9.63 -9.98
N ARG A 409 -17.68 -8.45 -10.23
CA ARG A 409 -17.58 -7.78 -11.53
C ARG A 409 -16.23 -7.07 -11.63
N VAL A 410 -15.45 -7.40 -12.66
CA VAL A 410 -14.14 -6.79 -12.92
C VAL A 410 -14.21 -5.95 -14.19
N VAL A 411 -13.72 -4.71 -14.12
CA VAL A 411 -13.57 -3.78 -15.24
C VAL A 411 -12.30 -4.12 -16.02
N VAL A 412 -12.44 -4.35 -17.33
CA VAL A 412 -11.31 -4.75 -18.20
C VAL A 412 -10.91 -3.68 -19.20
N SER A 413 -11.85 -2.84 -19.66
CA SER A 413 -11.56 -1.71 -20.54
C SER A 413 -12.76 -0.78 -20.65
N GLY A 414 -12.59 0.51 -20.36
CA GLY A 414 -13.69 1.49 -20.41
C GLY A 414 -14.88 1.04 -19.56
N ALA A 415 -16.04 0.87 -20.19
CA ALA A 415 -17.26 0.37 -19.52
C ALA A 415 -17.41 -1.17 -19.58
N GLN A 416 -16.47 -1.90 -20.20
CA GLN A 416 -16.55 -3.35 -20.34
C GLN A 416 -16.18 -4.04 -19.02
N THR A 417 -16.99 -5.03 -18.66
CA THR A 417 -16.81 -5.82 -17.45
C THR A 417 -16.93 -7.31 -17.72
N THR A 418 -16.33 -8.11 -16.85
CA THR A 418 -16.42 -9.57 -16.84
C THR A 418 -16.78 -10.07 -15.43
N ALA A 419 -17.28 -11.31 -15.36
CA ALA A 419 -17.44 -12.05 -14.11
C ALA A 419 -16.09 -12.65 -13.71
N GLY A 420 -15.48 -12.13 -12.65
CA GLY A 420 -14.15 -12.49 -12.19
C GLY A 420 -13.03 -12.07 -13.14
N TYR A 421 -11.81 -12.46 -12.80
CA TYR A 421 -10.62 -12.17 -13.59
C TYR A 421 -9.64 -13.33 -13.53
N VAL A 422 -9.20 -13.76 -14.71
CA VAL A 422 -8.20 -14.80 -14.89
C VAL A 422 -6.87 -14.13 -15.20
N SER A 423 -5.88 -14.39 -14.38
CA SER A 423 -4.54 -13.84 -14.58
C SER A 423 -3.80 -14.70 -15.61
N VAL A 424 -3.67 -14.19 -16.83
CA VAL A 424 -2.96 -14.87 -17.92
C VAL A 424 -1.50 -14.46 -17.88
N LEU A 425 -0.61 -15.41 -17.63
CA LEU A 425 0.82 -15.19 -17.53
C LEU A 425 1.53 -15.76 -18.76
N LEU A 426 2.46 -14.98 -19.31
CA LEU A 426 3.37 -15.36 -20.36
C LEU A 426 4.75 -15.58 -19.76
N VAL A 427 5.28 -16.78 -19.92
CA VAL A 427 6.64 -17.13 -19.51
C VAL A 427 7.53 -17.11 -20.74
N ASP A 428 8.52 -16.23 -20.75
CA ASP A 428 9.51 -16.10 -21.83
C ASP A 428 10.94 -16.00 -21.29
N ILE A 429 11.90 -15.84 -22.19
CA ILE A 429 13.32 -15.78 -21.86
C ILE A 429 13.87 -14.39 -22.17
N ASP A 430 14.55 -13.80 -21.19
CA ASP A 430 15.47 -12.70 -21.44
C ASP A 430 16.75 -13.24 -22.10
N ARG A 431 16.84 -13.11 -23.42
CA ARG A 431 18.00 -13.58 -24.20
C ARG A 431 19.31 -12.94 -23.74
N ALA A 432 19.30 -11.71 -23.22
CA ALA A 432 20.51 -11.01 -22.80
C ALA A 432 21.13 -11.69 -21.57
N LEU A 433 20.30 -12.22 -20.67
CA LEU A 433 20.71 -12.93 -19.47
C LEU A 433 20.82 -14.45 -19.67
N GLN A 434 20.24 -14.98 -20.75
CA GLN A 434 20.25 -16.41 -21.05
C GLN A 434 21.68 -16.95 -21.29
N PRO A 435 22.08 -18.06 -20.62
CA PRO A 435 23.33 -18.76 -20.90
C PRO A 435 23.45 -19.24 -22.35
N GLN A 436 24.67 -19.48 -22.83
CA GLN A 436 24.89 -20.06 -24.14
C GLN A 436 24.45 -21.53 -24.20
N GLY A 437 23.96 -21.98 -25.37
CA GLY A 437 23.53 -23.35 -25.57
C GLY A 437 22.17 -23.66 -24.93
N VAL A 438 22.11 -24.70 -24.10
CA VAL A 438 20.90 -25.16 -23.41
C VAL A 438 21.02 -24.83 -21.93
N ALA A 439 19.99 -24.19 -21.36
CA ALA A 439 19.87 -23.90 -19.95
C ALA A 439 18.55 -24.46 -19.38
N HIS A 440 18.54 -24.76 -18.09
CA HIS A 440 17.35 -25.24 -17.39
C HIS A 440 16.97 -24.25 -16.29
N GLY A 441 15.68 -24.03 -16.13
CA GLY A 441 15.15 -23.22 -15.04
C GLY A 441 13.73 -23.64 -14.71
N THR A 442 13.20 -23.08 -13.64
CA THR A 442 11.86 -23.40 -13.14
C THR A 442 11.13 -22.12 -12.81
N VAL A 443 9.84 -22.08 -13.14
CA VAL A 443 8.88 -21.06 -12.70
C VAL A 443 7.91 -21.69 -11.71
N TRP A 444 7.66 -21.00 -10.61
CA TRP A 444 6.63 -21.35 -9.64
C TRP A 444 5.54 -20.29 -9.61
N VAL A 445 4.29 -20.75 -9.53
CA VAL A 445 3.12 -19.91 -9.25
C VAL A 445 2.46 -20.44 -7.99
N GLU A 446 2.40 -19.62 -6.96
CA GLU A 446 2.14 -20.07 -5.59
C GLU A 446 0.93 -19.34 -5.00
N PRO A 447 -0.19 -20.04 -4.76
CA PRO A 447 -1.30 -19.49 -3.99
C PRO A 447 -0.84 -19.09 -2.58
N LEU A 448 -1.21 -17.89 -2.13
CA LEU A 448 -0.78 -17.37 -0.82
C LEU A 448 -1.90 -17.37 0.24
N PHE A 449 -3.16 -17.30 -0.19
CA PHE A 449 -4.31 -17.28 0.70
C PHE A 449 -5.45 -18.14 0.14
N GLY A 450 -6.26 -18.71 1.05
CA GLY A 450 -7.32 -19.65 0.70
C GLY A 450 -6.81 -21.05 0.36
N GLU A 451 -7.46 -21.72 -0.59
CA GLU A 451 -7.07 -23.04 -1.07
C GLU A 451 -6.28 -22.97 -2.39
N GLY A 452 -5.46 -23.98 -2.64
CA GLY A 452 -4.70 -24.13 -3.88
C GLY A 452 -3.42 -24.92 -3.63
N VAL A 453 -2.72 -25.28 -4.71
CA VAL A 453 -1.42 -25.95 -4.63
C VAL A 453 -0.39 -25.16 -5.45
N PRO A 454 0.87 -25.05 -4.98
CA PRO A 454 1.94 -24.49 -5.78
C PRO A 454 2.07 -25.22 -7.12
N PHE A 455 2.09 -24.44 -8.20
CA PHE A 455 2.33 -24.93 -9.55
C PHE A 455 3.80 -24.78 -9.91
N ARG A 456 4.32 -25.75 -10.66
CA ARG A 456 5.70 -25.79 -11.13
C ARG A 456 5.74 -26.01 -12.64
N LEU A 457 6.48 -25.16 -13.33
CA LEU A 457 6.80 -25.27 -14.75
C LEU A 457 8.31 -25.39 -14.93
N ASP A 458 8.78 -26.53 -15.44
CA ASP A 458 10.19 -26.72 -15.79
C ASP A 458 10.45 -26.24 -17.23
N ILE A 459 11.44 -25.36 -17.38
CA ILE A 459 11.82 -24.75 -18.66
C ILE A 459 13.16 -25.28 -19.13
N THR A 460 13.21 -25.71 -20.39
CA THR A 460 14.46 -25.91 -21.14
C THR A 460 14.61 -24.79 -22.16
N ALA A 461 15.56 -23.91 -21.93
CA ALA A 461 15.82 -22.73 -22.74
C ALA A 461 16.95 -23.00 -23.74
N VAL A 462 16.70 -22.80 -25.03
CA VAL A 462 17.67 -23.02 -26.11
C VAL A 462 18.02 -21.69 -26.76
N LYS A 463 19.30 -21.30 -26.72
CA LYS A 463 19.78 -20.07 -27.35
C LYS A 463 20.22 -20.35 -28.79
N SER A 464 19.34 -20.06 -29.76
CA SER A 464 19.63 -20.33 -31.18
C SER A 464 20.67 -19.36 -31.75
N GLY A 465 21.45 -19.84 -32.73
CA GLY A 465 22.47 -19.07 -33.45
C GLY A 465 23.81 -18.89 -32.75
N ALA A 466 24.08 -19.59 -31.62
CA ALA A 466 25.34 -19.46 -30.88
C ALA A 466 26.44 -20.46 -31.28
N LEU A 467 26.15 -21.50 -32.08
CA LEU A 467 27.13 -22.52 -32.48
C LEU A 467 26.94 -22.92 -33.94
N PRO A 468 27.96 -22.77 -34.82
CA PRO A 468 27.82 -23.18 -36.22
C PRO A 468 27.67 -24.68 -36.46
N ASN A 469 27.81 -25.58 -35.47
CA ASN A 469 27.94 -27.02 -35.77
C ASN A 469 27.59 -28.02 -34.63
N GLN A 470 26.77 -27.68 -33.63
CA GLN A 470 26.28 -28.70 -32.69
C GLN A 470 24.82 -29.05 -32.97
N ARG A 471 24.57 -30.29 -33.40
CA ARG A 471 23.24 -30.92 -33.31
C ARG A 471 22.83 -30.90 -31.84
N ILE A 472 21.85 -30.07 -31.50
CA ILE A 472 21.18 -30.10 -30.20
C ILE A 472 20.35 -31.38 -30.20
N VAL A 473 20.87 -32.44 -29.59
CA VAL A 473 20.10 -33.66 -29.30
C VAL A 473 19.26 -33.34 -28.06
N ILE A 474 17.96 -33.12 -28.26
CA ILE A 474 16.99 -33.02 -27.16
C ILE A 474 16.61 -34.45 -26.78
N PRO A 475 16.98 -34.96 -25.58
CA PRO A 475 16.54 -36.28 -25.16
C PRO A 475 15.02 -36.30 -25.01
N GLY A 476 14.33 -37.19 -25.73
CA GLY A 476 12.87 -37.37 -25.64
C GLY A 476 12.05 -36.92 -26.86
N LEU A 477 12.67 -36.29 -27.86
CA LEU A 477 12.06 -36.09 -29.18
C LEU A 477 12.52 -37.20 -30.14
N ALA A 478 12.03 -38.42 -29.92
CA ALA A 478 12.09 -39.50 -30.89
C ALA A 478 10.67 -39.84 -31.36
N ARG A 479 10.39 -39.59 -32.63
CA ARG A 479 9.70 -40.57 -33.46
C ARG A 479 10.74 -41.27 -34.29
#